data_AF-A0A2M8DWW4-F1
#
_entry.id   AF-A0A2M8DWW4-F1
#
_cell.length_a   1.000
_cell.length_b   1.000
_cell.length_c   1.000
_cell.angle_alpha   90.00
_cell.angle_beta   90.00
_cell.angle_gamma   90.00
#
_symmetry.space_group_name_H-M   'P 1'
#
loop_
_entity.id
_entity.type
_entity.pdbx_description
1 polymer ?
#
loop_
_entity_poly.entity_id
_entity_poly.type
_entity_poly.pdbx_seq_one_letter_code
_entity_poly.pdbx_strand_id
1 'polypeptide(L)'
;MKAVFPALKRLFARKQNDHDFSKYFGEVPQTRKQRLLEECRKNDVSIYIDNSSEHSSGFYADLRAVVSEAELESRLNAKKAVGQSSRANFIAAIALIVSVVALVKSFL
;
A
#
# COMPACT_ATOMS: atom_id res chain seq x y z
N MET A 1 -51.78 24.19 18.91
CA MET A 1 -51.60 22.83 19.47
C MET A 1 -50.21 22.34 19.11
N LYS A 2 -49.37 22.02 20.10
CA LYS A 2 -47.95 21.68 19.92
C LYS A 2 -47.81 20.25 19.38
N ALA A 3 -47.12 20.09 18.25
CA ALA A 3 -46.93 18.81 17.59
C ALA A 3 -45.90 17.95 18.34
N VAL A 4 -46.36 16.81 18.86
CA VAL A 4 -45.59 15.80 19.59
C VAL A 4 -44.94 14.84 18.57
N PHE A 5 -43.78 15.20 18.00
CA PHE A 5 -43.06 14.32 17.05
C PHE A 5 -41.54 14.10 17.26
N PRO A 6 -40.89 14.37 18.41
CA PRO A 6 -39.50 13.93 18.59
C PRO A 6 -39.36 12.45 19.01
N ALA A 7 -40.43 11.80 19.49
CA ALA A 7 -40.36 10.44 20.03
C ALA A 7 -40.36 9.34 18.95
N LEU A 8 -41.10 9.53 17.84
CA LEU A 8 -41.20 8.54 16.76
C LEU A 8 -39.90 8.40 15.96
N LYS A 9 -39.08 9.45 15.87
CA LYS A 9 -37.79 9.40 15.18
C LYS A 9 -36.76 8.47 15.87
N ARG A 10 -36.92 8.23 17.18
CA ARG A 10 -36.03 7.35 17.96
C ARG A 10 -36.39 5.87 17.87
N LEU A 11 -37.60 5.51 17.43
CA LEU A 11 -38.03 4.12 17.24
C LEU A 11 -37.45 3.47 15.98
N PHE A 12 -37.05 4.27 14.98
CA PHE A 12 -36.39 3.79 13.75
C PHE A 12 -34.86 3.73 13.84
N ALA A 13 -34.26 4.18 14.95
CA ALA A 13 -32.84 3.97 15.24
C ALA A 13 -32.56 2.56 15.81
N ARG A 14 -33.36 1.57 15.39
CA ARG A 14 -33.25 0.17 15.80
C ARG A 14 -32.04 -0.45 15.09
N LYS A 15 -30.87 -0.24 15.71
CA LYS A 15 -29.80 -1.22 15.88
C LYS A 15 -29.53 -2.10 14.64
N GLN A 16 -28.92 -1.51 13.63
CA GLN A 16 -28.31 -2.22 12.49
C GLN A 16 -26.97 -2.84 12.93
N ASN A 17 -27.00 -3.68 13.96
CA ASN A 17 -25.78 -4.20 14.60
C ASN A 17 -25.78 -5.71 14.83
N ASP A 18 -26.66 -6.44 14.16
CA ASP A 18 -26.70 -7.89 14.24
C ASP A 18 -26.58 -8.42 12.82
N HIS A 19 -25.38 -8.78 12.40
CA HIS A 19 -25.01 -9.83 11.42
C HIS A 19 -23.51 -9.75 11.05
N ASP A 20 -22.64 -9.36 11.99
CA ASP A 20 -21.20 -9.52 11.77
C ASP A 20 -20.79 -10.95 12.13
N PHE A 21 -20.81 -11.82 11.13
CA PHE A 21 -20.41 -13.23 11.26
C PHE A 21 -18.89 -13.42 11.25
N SER A 22 -18.10 -12.35 11.14
CA SER A 22 -16.63 -12.39 11.14
C SER A 22 -16.05 -13.12 12.36
N LYS A 23 -16.74 -13.07 13.51
CA LYS A 23 -16.35 -13.78 14.74
C LYS A 23 -16.35 -15.32 14.61
N TYR A 24 -17.08 -15.87 13.64
CA TYR A 24 -17.16 -17.32 13.40
C TYR A 24 -16.17 -17.82 12.35
N PHE A 25 -15.54 -16.91 11.61
CA PHE A 25 -14.42 -17.24 10.73
C PHE A 25 -13.15 -17.16 11.57
N GLY A 26 -12.47 -18.29 11.78
CA GLY A 26 -11.14 -18.28 12.41
C GLY A 26 -10.14 -17.46 11.59
N GLU A 27 -8.91 -17.29 12.09
CA GLU A 27 -7.84 -16.65 11.31
C GLU A 27 -7.71 -17.36 9.96
N VAL A 28 -8.11 -16.68 8.89
CA VAL A 28 -7.99 -17.19 7.52
C VAL A 28 -6.50 -17.40 7.29
N PRO A 29 -6.04 -18.61 6.91
CA PRO A 29 -4.63 -18.83 6.64
C PRO A 29 -4.19 -17.86 5.57
N GLN A 30 -3.22 -17.00 5.90
CA GLN A 30 -2.75 -16.00 4.96
C GLN A 30 -2.22 -16.70 3.71
N THR A 31 -2.93 -16.55 2.61
CA THR A 31 -2.48 -17.05 1.31
C THR A 31 -1.24 -16.27 0.87
N ARG A 32 -0.37 -16.89 0.05
CA ARG A 32 0.82 -16.22 -0.51
C ARG A 32 0.47 -14.88 -1.15
N LYS A 33 -0.64 -14.84 -1.91
CA LYS A 33 -1.18 -13.61 -2.51
C LYS A 33 -1.53 -12.54 -1.48
N GLN A 34 -2.18 -12.90 -0.37
CA GLN A 34 -2.51 -11.94 0.69
C GLN A 34 -1.27 -11.33 1.33
N ARG A 35 -0.22 -12.12 1.59
CA ARG A 35 1.06 -11.61 2.08
C ARG A 35 1.69 -10.62 1.11
N LEU A 36 1.72 -10.96 -0.18
CA LEU A 36 2.25 -10.09 -1.22
C LEU A 36 1.47 -8.77 -1.31
N LEU A 37 0.15 -8.81 -1.21
CA LEU A 37 -0.68 -7.60 -1.21
C LEU A 37 -0.41 -6.71 0.01
N GLU A 38 -0.23 -7.32 1.19
CA GLU A 38 0.12 -6.60 2.41
C GLU A 38 1.51 -5.96 2.31
N GLU A 39 2.50 -6.70 1.78
CA GLU A 39 3.84 -6.15 1.52
C GLU A 39 3.83 -5.03 0.47
N CYS A 40 3.05 -5.17 -0.61
CA CYS A 40 2.91 -4.12 -1.61
C CYS A 40 2.29 -2.85 -1.03
N ARG A 41 1.25 -2.97 -0.20
CA ARG A 41 0.66 -1.82 0.52
C ARG A 41 1.67 -1.15 1.46
N LYS A 42 2.45 -1.94 2.21
CA LYS A 42 3.49 -1.41 3.12
C LYS A 42 4.59 -0.65 2.38
N ASN A 43 4.93 -1.06 1.17
CA ASN A 43 6.00 -0.46 0.36
C ASN A 43 5.49 0.58 -0.65
N ASP A 44 4.21 0.96 -0.58
CA ASP A 44 3.56 1.91 -1.49
C ASP A 44 3.77 1.51 -2.97
N VAL A 45 3.47 0.24 -3.26
CA VAL A 45 3.51 -0.37 -4.59
C VAL A 45 2.08 -0.56 -5.09
N SER A 46 1.82 -0.14 -6.33
CA SER A 46 0.50 -0.28 -6.94
C SER A 46 0.14 -1.77 -7.15
N ILE A 47 -0.99 -2.17 -6.56
CA ILE A 47 -1.52 -3.54 -6.60
C ILE A 47 -2.50 -3.80 -7.76
N TYR A 48 -2.89 -2.73 -8.46
CA TYR A 48 -3.88 -2.75 -9.53
C TYR A 48 -3.19 -2.73 -10.89
N ILE A 49 -3.82 -3.37 -11.88
CA ILE A 49 -3.34 -3.36 -13.26
C ILE A 49 -3.37 -1.91 -13.72
N ASP A 50 -2.23 -1.41 -14.24
CA ASP A 50 -2.13 -0.07 -14.81
C ASP A 50 -2.76 -0.07 -16.20
N ASN A 51 -4.07 -0.29 -16.26
CA ASN A 51 -4.84 0.01 -17.45
C ASN A 51 -5.13 1.52 -17.42
N SER A 52 -4.53 2.27 -18.33
CA SER A 52 -4.72 3.73 -18.42
C SER A 52 -6.18 4.11 -18.69
N SER A 53 -7.01 3.18 -19.18
CA SER A 53 -8.45 3.39 -19.33
C SER A 53 -9.26 3.20 -18.03
N GLU A 54 -8.66 2.65 -16.97
CA GLU A 54 -9.33 2.32 -15.71
C GLU A 54 -8.94 3.25 -14.56
N HIS A 55 -8.77 4.55 -14.84
CA HIS A 55 -8.69 5.57 -13.78
C HIS A 55 -10.05 5.78 -13.10
N SER A 56 -10.59 4.75 -12.45
CA SER A 56 -11.75 4.88 -11.55
C SER A 56 -11.28 5.42 -10.20
N SER A 57 -11.57 6.68 -9.90
CA SER A 57 -11.46 7.22 -8.54
C SER A 57 -12.75 6.94 -7.75
N GLY A 58 -12.66 6.59 -6.47
CA GLY A 58 -13.83 6.37 -5.59
C GLY A 58 -14.18 4.89 -5.37
N PHE A 59 -15.46 4.60 -5.10
CA PHE A 59 -15.96 3.26 -4.71
C PHE A 59 -15.62 2.14 -5.71
N TYR A 60 -15.43 2.48 -7.00
CA TYR A 60 -15.09 1.54 -8.06
C TYR A 60 -13.59 1.26 -8.18
N ALA A 61 -12.73 1.89 -7.37
CA ALA A 61 -11.30 1.58 -7.32
C ALA A 61 -11.04 0.16 -6.76
N ASP A 62 -11.91 -0.31 -5.85
CA ASP A 62 -11.80 -1.64 -5.25
C ASP A 62 -12.25 -2.77 -6.19
N LEU A 63 -12.93 -2.45 -7.30
CA LEU A 63 -13.32 -3.42 -8.33
C LEU A 63 -12.26 -3.66 -9.40
N ARG A 64 -11.12 -2.95 -9.34
CA ARG A 64 -10.03 -3.14 -10.30
C ARG A 64 -9.45 -4.53 -10.16
N ALA A 65 -9.13 -5.14 -11.31
CA ALA A 65 -8.43 -6.41 -11.33
C ALA A 65 -7.08 -6.28 -10.61
N VAL A 66 -6.88 -7.13 -9.60
CA VAL A 66 -5.61 -7.23 -8.87
C VAL A 66 -4.59 -7.89 -9.78
N VAL A 67 -3.40 -7.29 -9.80
CA VAL A 67 -2.24 -7.76 -10.56
C VAL A 67 -1.90 -9.22 -10.23
N SER A 68 -1.33 -9.94 -11.21
CA SER A 68 -0.85 -11.31 -11.01
C SER A 68 0.21 -11.39 -9.90
N GLU A 69 0.33 -12.54 -9.22
CA GLU A 69 1.33 -12.70 -8.15
C GLU A 69 2.76 -12.39 -8.63
N ALA A 70 3.11 -12.85 -9.84
CA ALA A 70 4.43 -12.65 -10.43
C ALA A 70 4.73 -11.18 -10.70
N GLU A 71 3.73 -10.42 -11.16
CA GLU A 71 3.91 -8.99 -11.42
C GLU A 71 3.96 -8.17 -10.11
N LEU A 72 3.18 -8.55 -9.08
CA LEU A 72 3.30 -7.96 -7.74
C LEU A 72 4.71 -8.19 -7.16
N GLU A 73 5.24 -9.40 -7.27
CA GLU A 73 6.60 -9.72 -6.83
C GLU A 73 7.65 -8.92 -7.60
N SER A 74 7.51 -8.80 -8.92
CA SER A 74 8.41 -8.02 -9.76
C SER A 74 8.43 -6.53 -9.36
N ARG A 75 7.25 -5.92 -9.18
CA ARG A 75 7.11 -4.52 -8.75
C ARG A 75 7.71 -4.28 -7.36
N LEU A 76 7.45 -5.19 -6.43
CA LEU A 76 8.00 -5.13 -5.07
C LEU A 76 9.52 -5.24 -5.07
N ASN A 77 10.08 -6.17 -5.86
CA ASN A 77 11.52 -6.33 -6.01
C ASN A 77 12.16 -5.11 -6.67
N ALA A 78 11.52 -4.53 -7.69
CA ALA A 78 11.99 -3.29 -8.32
C ALA A 78 12.04 -2.12 -7.30
N LYS A 79 10.99 -1.94 -6.49
CA LYS A 79 10.96 -0.91 -5.43
C LYS A 79 12.08 -1.11 -4.40
N LYS A 80 12.28 -2.36 -3.94
CA LYS A 80 13.38 -2.71 -3.02
C LYS A 80 14.75 -2.42 -3.66
N ALA A 81 14.93 -2.75 -4.94
CA ALA A 81 16.16 -2.50 -5.68
C ALA A 81 16.46 -1.00 -5.83
N VAL A 82 15.44 -0.16 -6.09
CA VAL A 82 15.60 1.31 -6.12
C VAL A 82 16.08 1.84 -4.77
N GLY A 83 15.48 1.38 -3.66
CA GLY A 83 15.92 1.76 -2.32
C GLY A 83 17.36 1.36 -2.01
N GLN A 84 17.77 0.17 -2.43
CA GLN A 84 19.16 -0.29 -2.28
C GLN A 84 20.13 0.49 -3.17
N SER A 85 19.76 0.74 -4.43
CA SER A 85 20.56 1.52 -5.37
C SER A 85 20.82 2.94 -4.86
N SER A 86 19.81 3.61 -4.29
CA SER A 86 20.00 4.94 -3.70
C SER A 86 21.05 4.95 -2.58
N ARG A 87 21.08 3.91 -1.73
CA ARG A 87 22.08 3.78 -0.66
C ARG A 87 23.47 3.52 -1.22
N ALA A 88 23.57 2.65 -2.21
CA ALA A 88 24.84 2.36 -2.89
C ALA A 88 25.41 3.62 -3.56
N ASN A 89 24.57 4.40 -4.25
CA ASN A 89 24.98 5.66 -4.87
C ASN A 89 25.48 6.68 -3.85
N PHE A 90 24.85 6.75 -2.68
CA PHE A 90 25.30 7.64 -1.60
C PHE A 90 26.70 7.26 -1.09
N ILE A 91 26.94 5.96 -0.86
CA ILE A 91 28.26 5.47 -0.46
C ILE A 91 29.30 5.74 -1.55
N ALA A 92 28.96 5.49 -2.81
CA ALA A 92 29.82 5.75 -3.95
C ALA A 92 30.18 7.25 -4.06
N ALA A 93 29.24 8.15 -3.82
CA ALA A 93 29.49 9.59 -3.81
C ALA A 93 30.48 10.00 -2.71
N ILE A 94 30.34 9.45 -1.50
CA ILE A 94 31.28 9.71 -0.40
C ILE A 94 32.67 9.17 -0.76
N ALA A 95 32.76 7.94 -1.27
CA ALA A 95 34.02 7.34 -1.67
C ALA A 95 34.72 8.16 -2.77
N LEU A 96 33.94 8.70 -3.72
CA LEU A 96 34.45 9.57 -4.77
C LEU A 96 35.03 10.86 -4.20
N ILE A 97 34.34 11.52 -3.25
CA ILE A 97 34.87 12.72 -2.58
C ILE A 97 36.18 12.41 -1.86
N VAL A 98 36.24 11.32 -1.10
CA VAL A 98 37.46 10.91 -0.37
C VAL A 98 38.61 10.65 -1.35
N SER A 99 38.34 9.99 -2.48
CA SER A 99 39.34 9.73 -3.51
C SER A 99 39.85 11.02 -4.15
N VAL A 100 38.96 11.97 -4.48
CA VAL A 100 39.35 13.27 -5.03
C VAL A 100 40.23 14.05 -4.05
N VAL A 101 39.89 14.08 -2.76
CA VAL A 101 40.69 14.75 -1.74
C VAL A 101 42.08 14.10 -1.60
N ALA A 102 42.15 12.77 -1.58
CA ALA A 102 43.42 12.06 -1.53
C ALA A 102 44.30 12.34 -2.76
N LEU A 103 43.69 12.41 -3.95
CA LEU A 103 44.37 12.73 -5.19
C LEU A 103 44.96 14.14 -5.18
N VAL A 104 44.16 15.15 -4.79
CA VAL A 104 44.63 16.54 -4.68
C VAL A 104 45.79 16.66 -3.69
N LYS A 105 45.70 15.98 -2.53
CA LYS A 105 46.78 15.96 -1.54
C LYS A 105 48.04 15.27 -2.05
N SER A 106 47.93 14.31 -2.99
CA SER A 106 49.09 13.65 -3.59
C SER A 106 49.89 14.56 -4.53
N PHE A 107 49.30 15.66 -5.01
CA PHE A 107 49.94 16.60 -5.94
C PHE A 107 50.41 17.91 -5.29
N LEU A 108 50.07 18.13 -4.02
CA LEU A 108 50.52 19.26 -3.18
C LEU A 108 51.68 18.81 -2.28
#